data_AF-A0A2I0QDC4-F1
#
_entry.id   AF-A0A2I0QDC4-F1
#
_cell.length_a   1.000
_cell.length_b   1.000
_cell.length_c   1.000
_cell.angle_alpha   90.00
_cell.angle_beta   90.00
_cell.angle_gamma   90.00
#
_symmetry.space_group_name_H-M   'P 1'
#
loop_
_entity.id
_entity.type
_entity.pdbx_description
1 polymer ?
#
loop_
_entity_poly.entity_id
_entity_poly.type
_entity_poly.pdbx_seq_one_letter_code
_entity_poly.pdbx_strand_id
1 'polypeptide(L)'
;MNLTNIILIDDTFGNLTLNLLKTELAPQESTSFTITRALNSTTANVVNATGTAPDNNIVTDTDMANVSVTVIPVETGCDCSPPTPTHPKEPKSKCGDEVCEGDETPENCPDDCPVPQVNITCGDKVCEGDENYENCPGDCPVPQVNITCGDGKCEGDETPENCPGDCLIEKAIVCGDGKCEGDETPENCPGDCPISTTKNITCGDKVCEGDENYENCPGDCPMPAICGDGLCDETESCETCEDDCGACKPHELILNYSKDITTDEPVEIIVTDENGNPVPGVDIIVTMPDGTTMPFTTDKDGKVKFFMDQPSDISVVATKKGYEPGEKADISITKETSKLWYLLPLVPLLLLLLLLIRRKKKVVADFEFLDKALDQRKLYKIINKFKKIYVTPGTYTKIMDKINKDPTYSKIMKEATDKNKIERVELDDNGNRYLNEIDDETVALAMQLGVKLVLTEELKRFDTAQKNDLEPLNLDKVNGT
;
A
#
# COMPACT_ATOMS: atom_id res chain seq x y z
N MET A 1 7.92 -27.59 21.40
CA MET A 1 6.76 -27.47 20.48
C MET A 1 6.83 -26.10 19.84
N ASN A 2 6.61 -25.96 18.53
CA ASN A 2 6.66 -24.64 17.89
C ASN A 2 5.28 -23.99 17.99
N LEU A 3 5.16 -22.97 18.85
CA LEU A 3 4.01 -22.07 18.86
C LEU A 3 4.18 -21.11 17.69
N THR A 4 3.32 -21.23 16.68
CA THR A 4 3.32 -20.36 15.51
C THR A 4 2.47 -19.11 15.75
N ASN A 5 1.29 -19.28 16.35
CA ASN A 5 0.32 -18.20 16.54
C ASN A 5 -0.32 -18.27 17.93
N ILE A 6 -0.56 -17.10 18.53
CA ILE A 6 -1.45 -16.94 19.69
C ILE A 6 -2.60 -16.04 19.25
N ILE A 7 -3.83 -16.50 19.45
CA ILE A 7 -5.03 -15.75 19.11
C ILE A 7 -5.73 -15.35 20.41
N LEU A 8 -5.90 -14.05 20.59
CA LEU A 8 -6.74 -13.48 21.65
C LEU A 8 -8.08 -13.12 21.01
N ILE A 9 -9.17 -13.66 21.55
CA ILE A 9 -10.52 -13.43 21.04
C ILE A 9 -11.26 -12.56 22.05
N ASP A 10 -11.72 -11.40 21.58
CA ASP A 10 -12.60 -10.49 22.30
C ASP A 10 -13.93 -10.39 21.53
N ASP A 11 -15.04 -10.47 22.25
CA ASP A 11 -16.41 -10.53 21.75
C ASP A 11 -16.90 -9.21 21.12
N THR A 12 -16.19 -8.10 21.33
CA THR A 12 -16.51 -6.80 20.76
C THR A 12 -15.59 -6.33 19.65
N PHE A 13 -14.33 -6.79 19.59
CA PHE A 13 -13.33 -6.26 18.66
C PHE A 13 -12.67 -7.28 17.72
N GLY A 14 -13.11 -8.54 17.75
CA GLY A 14 -12.62 -9.59 16.85
C GLY A 14 -11.24 -10.13 17.24
N ASN A 15 -10.62 -10.89 16.33
CA ASN A 15 -9.41 -11.67 16.64
C ASN A 15 -8.14 -10.82 16.58
N LEU A 16 -7.37 -10.79 17.66
CA LEU A 16 -6.01 -10.26 17.66
C LEU A 16 -5.01 -11.42 17.51
N THR A 17 -4.32 -11.48 16.37
CA THR A 17 -3.37 -12.56 16.06
C THR A 17 -1.95 -12.06 16.21
N LEU A 18 -1.16 -12.68 17.10
CA LEU A 18 0.27 -12.45 17.18
C LEU A 18 1.00 -13.51 16.36
N ASN A 19 1.62 -13.08 15.26
CA ASN A 19 2.48 -13.92 14.45
C ASN A 19 3.87 -13.99 15.10
N LEU A 20 4.21 -15.13 15.69
CA LEU A 20 5.52 -15.34 16.29
C LEU A 20 6.49 -15.88 15.22
N LEU A 21 7.59 -15.16 14.98
CA LEU A 21 8.72 -15.71 14.24
C LEU A 21 9.39 -16.77 15.12
N LYS A 22 8.88 -18.01 15.06
CA LYS A 22 9.46 -19.26 15.58
C LYS A 22 10.12 -19.13 16.96
N THR A 23 9.32 -19.24 18.02
CA THR A 23 9.85 -19.45 19.37
C THR A 23 9.87 -20.95 19.66
N GLU A 24 11.06 -21.52 19.85
CA GLU A 24 11.25 -22.94 20.14
C GLU A 24 11.32 -23.11 21.68
N LEU A 25 10.25 -23.67 22.27
CA LEU A 25 10.14 -23.91 23.71
C LEU A 25 10.48 -25.36 24.07
N ALA A 26 11.34 -25.55 25.07
CA ALA A 26 11.66 -26.86 25.64
C ALA A 26 10.54 -27.34 26.62
N PRO A 27 10.48 -28.64 26.96
CA PRO A 27 9.46 -29.15 27.88
C PRO A 27 9.58 -28.51 29.28
N GLN A 28 8.47 -27.95 29.80
CA GLN A 28 8.36 -27.24 31.09
C GLN A 28 8.98 -25.84 31.20
N GLU A 29 9.30 -25.17 30.08
CA GLU A 29 9.63 -23.74 30.09
C GLU A 29 8.36 -22.87 29.95
N SER A 30 8.32 -21.76 30.70
CA SER A 30 7.29 -20.72 30.59
C SER A 30 7.86 -19.47 29.93
N THR A 31 7.22 -18.96 28.87
CA THR A 31 7.54 -17.68 28.24
C THR A 31 6.36 -16.72 28.32
N SER A 32 6.58 -15.51 28.81
CA SER A 32 5.58 -14.44 28.84
C SER A 32 5.75 -13.51 27.64
N PHE A 33 4.67 -13.21 26.92
CA PHE A 33 4.65 -12.23 25.85
C PHE A 33 3.71 -11.08 26.23
N THR A 34 4.13 -9.84 25.97
CA THR A 34 3.31 -8.65 26.24
C THR A 34 3.02 -7.97 24.90
N ILE A 35 1.74 -7.83 24.58
CA ILE A 35 1.26 -7.03 23.45
C ILE A 35 0.59 -5.81 24.05
N THR A 36 1.07 -4.62 23.74
CA THR A 36 0.48 -3.36 24.21
C THR A 36 -0.24 -2.70 23.06
N ARG A 37 -1.56 -2.53 23.18
CA ARG A 37 -2.35 -1.69 22.28
C ARG A 37 -2.93 -0.56 23.13
N ALA A 38 -2.72 0.69 22.69
CA ALA A 38 -3.34 1.84 23.33
C ALA A 38 -4.85 1.78 23.08
N LEU A 39 -5.64 1.84 24.15
CA LEU A 39 -7.10 1.85 24.11
C LEU A 39 -7.59 3.22 24.58
N ASN A 40 -8.52 3.81 23.84
CA ASN A 40 -9.40 4.88 24.33
C ASN A 40 -10.75 4.26 24.68
N SER A 41 -10.78 3.28 25.58
CA SER A 41 -12.02 2.64 26.02
C SER A 41 -11.96 2.28 27.51
N THR A 42 -13.07 2.50 28.21
CA THR A 42 -13.18 2.43 29.67
C THR A 42 -13.84 1.15 30.19
N THR A 43 -13.89 0.06 29.42
CA THR A 43 -14.52 -1.20 29.88
C THR A 43 -13.50 -2.29 30.16
N ALA A 44 -13.68 -2.97 31.29
CA ALA A 44 -12.87 -4.11 31.73
C ALA A 44 -13.27 -5.36 30.93
N ASN A 45 -12.39 -5.83 30.05
CA ASN A 45 -12.64 -7.02 29.24
C ASN A 45 -11.81 -8.21 29.75
N VAL A 46 -12.43 -9.39 29.77
CA VAL A 46 -11.77 -10.67 30.08
C VAL A 46 -11.24 -11.25 28.78
N VAL A 47 -9.95 -11.58 28.74
CA VAL A 47 -9.29 -12.10 27.54
C VAL A 47 -9.00 -13.60 27.73
N ASN A 48 -9.54 -14.45 26.84
CA ASN A 48 -9.16 -15.86 26.76
C ASN A 48 -8.17 -16.07 25.60
N ALA A 49 -7.08 -16.78 25.89
CA ALA A 49 -6.05 -17.15 24.91
C ALA A 49 -6.16 -18.64 24.57
N THR A 50 -6.13 -19.00 23.28
CA THR A 50 -6.00 -20.40 22.84
C THR A 50 -4.94 -20.53 21.73
N GLY A 51 -4.31 -21.71 21.64
CA GLY A 51 -3.31 -22.02 20.62
C GLY A 51 -3.38 -23.48 20.17
N THR A 52 -2.94 -23.78 18.95
CA THR A 52 -2.93 -25.13 18.36
C THR A 52 -1.54 -25.54 17.88
N ALA A 53 -1.20 -26.82 18.08
CA ALA A 53 0.02 -27.45 17.58
C ALA A 53 -0.23 -28.22 16.25
N PRO A 54 0.82 -28.55 15.46
CA PRO A 54 0.69 -29.03 14.07
C PRO A 54 0.13 -30.45 13.89
N ASP A 55 -0.18 -31.17 14.96
CA ASP A 55 -0.63 -32.57 14.98
C ASP A 55 -2.12 -32.75 15.32
N ASN A 56 -2.91 -31.66 15.26
CA ASN A 56 -4.37 -31.67 15.44
C ASN A 56 -4.85 -32.08 16.84
N ASN A 57 -4.00 -31.92 17.87
CA ASN A 57 -4.41 -32.07 19.27
C ASN A 57 -4.88 -30.73 19.86
N ILE A 58 -6.01 -30.78 20.55
CA ILE A 58 -6.59 -29.64 21.29
C ILE A 58 -5.76 -29.43 22.56
N VAL A 59 -5.15 -28.26 22.72
CA VAL A 59 -4.53 -27.82 23.98
C VAL A 59 -5.53 -26.88 24.66
N THR A 60 -6.21 -27.36 25.70
CA THR A 60 -6.94 -26.49 26.63
C THR A 60 -6.02 -26.21 27.81
N ASP A 61 -5.54 -24.97 27.92
CA ASP A 61 -4.97 -24.45 29.15
C ASP A 61 -6.00 -23.49 29.78
N THR A 62 -6.18 -23.58 31.09
CA THR A 62 -7.27 -22.94 31.85
C THR A 62 -6.74 -21.87 32.81
N ASP A 63 -5.57 -21.30 32.54
CA ASP A 63 -4.97 -20.32 33.44
C ASP A 63 -5.30 -18.87 33.02
N MET A 64 -6.07 -18.21 33.88
CA MET A 64 -6.49 -16.82 33.79
C MET A 64 -5.28 -15.88 33.69
N ALA A 65 -5.22 -15.07 32.63
CA ALA A 65 -4.27 -13.97 32.52
C ALA A 65 -4.86 -12.68 33.13
N ASN A 66 -4.26 -12.17 34.20
CA ASN A 66 -4.64 -10.88 34.78
C ASN A 66 -4.02 -9.73 33.98
N VAL A 67 -4.85 -8.85 33.42
CA VAL A 67 -4.43 -7.59 32.76
C VAL A 67 -4.26 -6.51 33.83
N SER A 68 -3.07 -5.91 33.92
CA SER A 68 -2.85 -4.69 34.72
C SER A 68 -2.76 -3.48 33.78
N VAL A 69 -3.73 -2.57 33.90
CA VAL A 69 -3.76 -1.30 33.16
C VAL A 69 -2.94 -0.27 33.94
N THR A 70 -1.80 0.16 33.39
CA THR A 70 -1.06 1.31 33.92
C THR A 70 -1.37 2.52 33.06
N VAL A 71 -2.18 3.43 33.59
CA VAL A 71 -2.43 4.74 32.97
C VAL A 71 -1.18 5.59 33.21
N ILE A 72 -0.49 6.00 32.15
CA ILE A 72 0.60 6.98 32.24
C ILE A 72 -0.05 8.36 32.01
N PRO A 73 -0.20 9.20 33.04
CA PRO A 73 -0.65 10.57 32.84
C PRO A 73 0.48 11.36 32.16
N VAL A 74 0.15 12.00 31.04
CA VAL A 74 1.00 13.02 30.43
C VAL A 74 0.90 14.26 31.34
N GLU A 75 2.03 14.65 31.94
CA GLU A 75 2.13 15.89 32.71
C GLU A 75 1.90 17.10 31.80
N THR A 76 0.77 17.78 32.01
CA THR A 76 0.67 19.23 31.84
C THR A 76 0.05 19.79 33.12
N GLY A 77 0.77 20.73 33.75
CA GLY A 77 0.51 21.20 35.10
C GLY A 77 -0.85 21.88 35.29
N CYS A 78 -1.42 21.64 36.47
CA CYS A 78 -2.51 22.40 37.13
C CYS A 78 -2.02 23.82 37.50
N ASP A 79 -2.81 24.80 37.95
CA ASP A 79 -4.07 24.86 38.70
C ASP A 79 -4.52 26.37 38.67
N CYS A 80 -5.76 26.82 38.86
CA CYS A 80 -6.44 26.90 40.16
C CYS A 80 -7.91 27.35 39.99
N SER A 81 -8.88 26.51 40.42
CA SER A 81 -9.83 26.85 41.50
C SER A 81 -10.88 25.74 41.73
N PRO A 82 -11.41 25.59 42.97
CA PRO A 82 -11.75 24.29 43.56
C PRO A 82 -13.28 24.18 43.91
N PRO A 83 -13.77 23.23 44.72
CA PRO A 83 -14.67 22.16 44.26
C PRO A 83 -16.03 22.09 44.97
N THR A 84 -17.05 21.45 44.37
CA THR A 84 -18.19 20.87 45.12
C THR A 84 -18.88 19.74 44.31
N PRO A 85 -19.66 18.83 44.94
CA PRO A 85 -19.22 17.47 45.19
C PRO A 85 -19.95 16.39 44.37
N THR A 86 -19.30 15.24 44.37
CA THR A 86 -19.69 13.92 43.88
C THR A 86 -21.13 13.48 44.18
N HIS A 87 -21.84 12.99 43.15
CA HIS A 87 -22.88 11.97 43.28
C HIS A 87 -22.59 10.80 42.30
N PRO A 88 -22.89 9.53 42.67
CA PRO A 88 -22.50 8.34 41.92
C PRO A 88 -23.34 8.16 40.64
N LYS A 89 -22.71 7.76 39.53
CA LYS A 89 -23.39 7.36 38.29
C LYS A 89 -23.93 5.92 38.41
N GLU A 90 -25.25 5.81 38.31
CA GLU A 90 -25.99 4.59 37.96
C GLU A 90 -26.26 4.54 36.42
N PRO A 91 -26.77 3.42 35.87
CA PRO A 91 -26.52 3.03 34.48
C PRO A 91 -27.36 3.79 33.45
N LYS A 92 -26.80 3.90 32.24
CA LYS A 92 -27.37 4.56 31.05
C LYS A 92 -28.76 4.02 30.70
N SER A 93 -29.73 4.93 30.59
CA SER A 93 -31.08 4.70 30.06
C SER A 93 -31.06 4.08 28.66
N LYS A 94 -32.04 3.24 28.35
CA LYS A 94 -32.22 2.60 27.05
C LYS A 94 -33.51 3.13 26.42
N CYS A 95 -33.45 4.19 25.62
CA CYS A 95 -34.62 4.60 24.85
C CYS A 95 -35.00 3.52 23.81
N GLY A 96 -36.29 3.31 23.56
CA GLY A 96 -36.87 2.57 22.43
C GLY A 96 -37.87 1.46 22.78
N ASP A 97 -38.49 1.47 23.97
CA ASP A 97 -39.50 0.48 24.39
C ASP A 97 -40.92 1.04 24.58
N GLU A 98 -41.14 2.31 24.20
CA GLU A 98 -42.42 3.03 24.27
C GLU A 98 -42.98 3.19 25.71
N VAL A 99 -42.15 3.02 26.75
CA VAL A 99 -42.55 3.16 28.15
C VAL A 99 -41.60 4.12 28.86
N CYS A 100 -42.12 5.26 29.32
CA CYS A 100 -41.33 6.23 30.08
C CYS A 100 -41.01 5.71 31.49
N GLU A 101 -39.82 5.11 31.69
CA GLU A 101 -39.37 4.55 32.98
C GLU A 101 -37.89 4.85 33.31
N GLY A 102 -37.54 4.77 34.60
CA GLY A 102 -36.18 5.11 35.06
C GLY A 102 -35.84 6.60 34.97
N ASP A 103 -34.69 6.93 34.37
CA ASP A 103 -34.15 8.30 34.22
C ASP A 103 -34.54 8.94 32.87
N GLU A 104 -35.55 8.41 32.19
CA GLU A 104 -36.01 8.87 30.89
C GLU A 104 -36.84 10.16 31.04
N THR A 105 -36.50 11.17 30.24
CA THR A 105 -37.15 12.48 30.19
C THR A 105 -37.45 12.85 28.73
N PRO A 106 -38.39 13.77 28.47
CA PRO A 106 -38.67 14.23 27.12
C PRO A 106 -37.46 14.84 26.37
N GLU A 107 -36.40 15.26 27.09
CA GLU A 107 -35.16 15.78 26.48
C GLU A 107 -34.16 14.67 26.12
N ASN A 108 -34.17 13.54 26.83
CA ASN A 108 -33.18 12.47 26.61
C ASN A 108 -33.74 11.23 25.87
N CYS A 109 -35.05 10.97 25.97
CA CYS A 109 -35.77 9.91 25.27
C CYS A 109 -37.14 10.43 24.79
N PRO A 110 -37.17 11.35 23.79
CA PRO A 110 -38.40 12.00 23.34
C PRO A 110 -39.43 11.05 22.73
N ASP A 111 -38.99 9.90 22.20
CA ASP A 111 -39.88 8.91 21.57
C ASP A 111 -40.64 8.04 22.60
N ASP A 112 -40.02 7.70 23.75
CA ASP A 112 -40.68 6.92 24.81
C ASP A 112 -41.41 7.81 25.84
N CYS A 113 -40.94 9.05 26.01
CA CYS A 113 -41.54 10.07 26.89
C CYS A 113 -42.08 11.27 26.06
N PRO A 114 -43.09 11.07 25.20
CA PRO A 114 -43.63 12.17 24.40
C PRO A 114 -44.28 13.22 25.31
N VAL A 115 -43.85 14.48 25.16
CA VAL A 115 -44.53 15.61 25.82
C VAL A 115 -45.95 15.72 25.25
N PRO A 116 -46.99 15.78 26.10
CA PRO A 116 -48.34 15.98 25.61
C PRO A 116 -48.40 17.33 24.91
N GLN A 117 -48.70 17.32 23.61
CA GLN A 117 -48.98 18.53 22.83
C GLN A 117 -50.24 19.17 23.43
N VAL A 118 -50.06 20.17 24.31
CA VAL A 118 -51.18 20.96 24.82
C VAL A 118 -51.61 21.88 23.70
N ASN A 119 -52.75 21.56 23.10
CA ASN A 119 -53.33 22.31 22.00
C ASN A 119 -53.99 23.59 22.57
N ILE A 120 -53.19 24.59 22.91
CA ILE A 120 -53.67 25.89 23.40
C ILE A 120 -54.26 26.65 22.20
N THR A 121 -55.56 26.97 22.25
CA THR A 121 -56.28 27.63 21.15
C THR A 121 -56.59 29.07 21.53
N CYS A 122 -55.73 30.02 21.17
CA CYS A 122 -56.01 31.44 21.42
C CYS A 122 -57.06 32.01 20.43
N GLY A 123 -57.89 32.96 20.87
CA GLY A 123 -58.67 33.87 20.01
C GLY A 123 -60.08 34.22 20.50
N ASP A 124 -60.48 33.82 21.71
CA ASP A 124 -61.83 34.05 22.24
C ASP A 124 -61.94 35.24 23.21
N LYS A 125 -60.81 35.91 23.48
CA LYS A 125 -60.64 37.09 24.34
C LYS A 125 -60.92 36.84 25.83
N VAL A 126 -60.82 35.60 26.30
CA VAL A 126 -60.98 35.26 27.70
C VAL A 126 -59.78 34.43 28.16
N CYS A 127 -59.07 34.90 29.18
CA CYS A 127 -57.90 34.19 29.71
C CYS A 127 -58.35 33.00 30.60
N GLU A 128 -58.38 31.79 30.03
CA GLU A 128 -58.85 30.56 30.69
C GLU A 128 -57.90 29.37 30.46
N GLY A 129 -57.94 28.38 31.35
CA GLY A 129 -57.06 27.20 31.25
C GLY A 129 -55.58 27.52 31.52
N ASP A 130 -54.69 27.05 30.64
CA ASP A 130 -53.23 27.21 30.72
C ASP A 130 -52.72 28.44 29.92
N GLU A 131 -53.62 29.36 29.57
CA GLU A 131 -53.32 30.60 28.86
C GLU A 131 -52.69 31.66 29.79
N ASN A 132 -51.71 32.40 29.27
CA ASN A 132 -51.04 33.52 29.92
C ASN A 132 -50.56 34.55 28.86
N TYR A 133 -50.02 35.69 29.31
CA TYR A 133 -49.58 36.74 28.40
C TYR A 133 -48.49 36.28 27.40
N GLU A 134 -47.61 35.36 27.81
CA GLU A 134 -46.51 34.87 26.96
C GLU A 134 -47.01 33.91 25.86
N ASN A 135 -48.04 33.09 26.13
CA ASN A 135 -48.53 32.10 25.18
C ASN A 135 -49.82 32.51 24.43
N CYS A 136 -50.64 33.42 24.96
CA CYS A 136 -51.84 33.97 24.32
C CYS A 136 -52.04 35.48 24.66
N PRO A 137 -51.18 36.39 24.16
CA PRO A 137 -51.24 37.83 24.46
C PRO A 137 -52.50 38.54 23.94
N GLY A 138 -53.25 37.91 23.02
CA GLY A 138 -54.51 38.43 22.49
C GLY A 138 -55.71 38.25 23.42
N ASP A 139 -55.67 37.25 24.30
CA ASP A 139 -56.76 36.90 25.22
C ASP A 139 -56.42 37.22 26.67
N CYS A 140 -55.14 37.11 27.05
CA CYS A 140 -54.61 37.47 28.35
C CYS A 140 -53.90 38.84 28.30
N PRO A 141 -54.55 39.94 28.73
CA PRO A 141 -53.94 41.26 28.71
C PRO A 141 -52.76 41.36 29.71
N VAL A 142 -51.79 42.20 29.39
CA VAL A 142 -50.64 42.52 30.24
C VAL A 142 -51.12 42.90 31.66
N PRO A 143 -50.57 42.33 32.73
CA PRO A 143 -50.97 42.69 34.09
C PRO A 143 -50.67 44.17 34.35
N GLN A 144 -51.72 44.97 34.45
CA GLN A 144 -51.61 46.41 34.73
C GLN A 144 -51.31 46.59 36.22
N VAL A 145 -50.09 47.02 36.54
CA VAL A 145 -49.68 47.39 37.91
C VAL A 145 -50.16 48.81 38.18
N ASN A 146 -51.04 48.98 39.17
CA ASN A 146 -51.50 50.29 39.63
C ASN A 146 -50.39 50.98 40.44
N ILE A 147 -49.56 51.78 39.78
CA ILE A 147 -48.52 52.60 40.43
C ILE A 147 -49.11 53.98 40.75
N THR A 148 -48.93 54.47 41.97
CA THR A 148 -49.49 55.76 42.45
C THR A 148 -48.37 56.77 42.67
N CYS A 149 -48.20 57.74 41.77
CA CYS A 149 -47.17 58.77 41.89
C CYS A 149 -47.65 60.00 42.70
N GLY A 150 -46.74 60.68 43.40
CA GLY A 150 -46.90 62.06 43.90
C GLY A 150 -46.32 62.34 45.30
N ASP A 151 -45.48 61.48 45.85
CA ASP A 151 -44.90 61.65 47.20
C ASP A 151 -43.49 62.25 47.23
N GLY A 152 -42.91 62.51 46.05
CA GLY A 152 -41.60 63.14 45.88
C GLY A 152 -40.39 62.23 46.13
N LYS A 153 -40.57 60.90 46.16
CA LYS A 153 -39.48 59.91 46.27
C LYS A 153 -39.64 58.81 45.24
N CYS A 154 -38.52 58.26 44.76
CA CYS A 154 -38.51 57.13 43.83
C CYS A 154 -38.39 55.82 44.63
N GLU A 155 -39.51 55.13 44.91
CA GLU A 155 -39.55 53.88 45.71
C GLU A 155 -40.46 52.81 45.06
N GLY A 156 -40.17 51.52 45.25
CA GLY A 156 -40.97 50.43 44.67
C GLY A 156 -40.71 50.21 43.17
N ASP A 157 -41.79 50.03 42.38
CA ASP A 157 -41.75 49.82 40.92
C ASP A 157 -41.78 51.15 40.12
N GLU A 158 -41.51 52.27 40.80
CA GLU A 158 -41.45 53.60 40.21
C GLU A 158 -40.17 53.78 39.37
N THR A 159 -40.34 54.26 38.14
CA THR A 159 -39.29 54.58 37.18
C THR A 159 -39.47 56.02 36.67
N PRO A 160 -38.42 56.64 36.08
CA PRO A 160 -38.56 57.95 35.44
C PRO A 160 -39.61 57.99 34.32
N GLU A 161 -39.97 56.85 33.73
CA GLU A 161 -40.98 56.75 32.67
C GLU A 161 -42.41 56.66 33.22
N ASN A 162 -42.61 56.05 34.39
CA ASN A 162 -43.95 55.85 34.96
C ASN A 162 -44.30 56.86 36.08
N CYS A 163 -43.33 57.41 36.81
CA CYS A 163 -43.49 58.44 37.85
C CYS A 163 -42.42 59.55 37.78
N PRO A 164 -42.37 60.34 36.68
CA PRO A 164 -41.33 61.36 36.45
C PRO A 164 -41.32 62.51 37.47
N GLY A 165 -42.42 62.72 38.21
CA GLY A 165 -42.54 63.77 39.23
C GLY A 165 -41.84 63.42 40.54
N ASP A 166 -41.73 62.14 40.87
CA ASP A 166 -41.11 61.66 42.12
C ASP A 166 -39.67 61.18 41.87
N CYS A 167 -39.43 60.54 40.72
CA CYS A 167 -38.11 60.18 40.22
C CYS A 167 -37.50 61.36 39.44
N LEU A 168 -37.23 62.47 40.13
CA LEU A 168 -36.63 63.67 39.53
C LEU A 168 -35.24 63.36 38.94
N ILE A 169 -35.10 63.50 37.62
CA ILE A 169 -33.80 63.57 36.94
C ILE A 169 -33.20 64.95 37.23
N GLU A 170 -32.62 65.14 38.42
CA GLU A 170 -31.81 66.32 38.72
C GLU A 170 -30.41 66.20 38.09
N LYS A 171 -30.37 66.33 36.76
CA LYS A 171 -29.22 66.93 36.05
C LYS A 171 -29.63 67.12 34.58
N ALA A 172 -29.86 68.37 34.20
CA ALA A 172 -29.92 68.72 32.79
C ALA A 172 -28.51 68.55 32.20
N ILE A 173 -28.35 67.56 31.32
CA ILE A 173 -27.12 67.34 30.54
C ILE A 173 -27.05 68.46 29.50
N VAL A 174 -25.95 69.22 29.47
CA VAL A 174 -25.78 70.40 28.59
C VAL A 174 -24.89 70.01 27.43
N CYS A 175 -25.45 69.87 26.23
CA CYS A 175 -24.70 69.57 25.00
C CYS A 175 -24.30 70.85 24.24
N GLY A 176 -23.18 70.81 23.52
CA GLY A 176 -22.77 71.76 22.48
C GLY A 176 -21.30 72.21 22.51
N ASP A 177 -20.42 71.55 23.26
CA ASP A 177 -18.98 71.91 23.33
C ASP A 177 -18.06 71.05 22.44
N GLY A 178 -18.63 70.03 21.80
CA GLY A 178 -17.95 69.15 20.85
C GLY A 178 -17.06 68.09 21.49
N LYS A 179 -17.18 67.83 22.80
CA LYS A 179 -16.45 66.76 23.49
C LYS A 179 -17.40 65.90 24.32
N CYS A 180 -17.12 64.60 24.39
CA CYS A 180 -17.90 63.67 25.20
C CYS A 180 -17.31 63.60 26.62
N GLU A 181 -17.86 64.36 27.58
CA GLU A 181 -17.38 64.44 28.97
C GLU A 181 -18.54 64.35 29.99
N GLY A 182 -18.28 63.80 31.19
CA GLY A 182 -19.32 63.72 32.24
C GLY A 182 -20.35 62.61 32.03
N ASP A 183 -21.65 62.95 32.11
CA ASP A 183 -22.79 62.02 32.00
C ASP A 183 -23.38 61.97 30.56
N GLU A 184 -22.63 62.48 29.59
CA GLU A 184 -23.00 62.53 28.16
C GLU A 184 -22.85 61.16 27.49
N THR A 185 -23.87 60.74 26.73
CA THR A 185 -23.94 59.52 25.95
C THR A 185 -24.38 59.83 24.52
N PRO A 186 -24.17 58.91 23.55
CA PRO A 186 -24.68 59.08 22.19
C PRO A 186 -26.20 59.23 22.11
N GLU A 187 -26.96 58.70 23.08
CA GLU A 187 -28.42 58.89 23.12
C GLU A 187 -28.84 60.27 23.62
N ASN A 188 -28.08 60.89 24.53
CA ASN A 188 -28.49 62.13 25.19
C ASN A 188 -27.76 63.40 24.69
N CYS A 189 -26.56 63.30 24.13
CA CYS A 189 -25.81 64.39 23.50
C CYS A 189 -25.11 63.95 22.18
N PRO A 190 -25.86 63.56 21.13
CA PRO A 190 -25.30 63.00 19.89
C PRO A 190 -24.39 63.96 19.09
N GLY A 191 -24.49 65.27 19.35
CA GLY A 191 -23.62 66.29 18.72
C GLY A 191 -22.20 66.33 19.30
N ASP A 192 -22.05 66.01 20.58
CA ASP A 192 -20.77 66.02 21.30
C ASP A 192 -20.19 64.60 21.44
N CYS A 193 -21.08 63.60 21.55
CA CYS A 193 -20.78 62.17 21.53
C CYS A 193 -21.35 61.52 20.26
N PRO A 194 -20.77 61.75 19.07
CA PRO A 194 -21.22 61.06 17.86
C PRO A 194 -21.06 59.55 18.01
N ILE A 195 -22.04 58.79 17.51
CA ILE A 195 -22.19 57.32 17.62
C ILE A 195 -20.93 56.53 17.19
N SER A 196 -19.95 57.18 16.56
CA SER A 196 -18.72 56.59 16.03
C SER A 196 -17.60 56.34 17.07
N THR A 197 -17.80 56.47 18.38
CA THR A 197 -16.69 56.27 19.35
C THR A 197 -16.97 55.42 20.60
N THR A 198 -18.07 54.68 20.71
CA THR A 198 -18.28 53.76 21.86
C THR A 198 -18.11 52.27 21.53
N LYS A 199 -17.46 51.97 20.41
CA LYS A 199 -16.72 50.72 20.23
C LYS A 199 -15.63 50.98 19.22
N ASN A 200 -14.37 50.80 19.61
CA ASN A 200 -13.23 50.98 18.71
C ASN A 200 -13.18 49.81 17.71
N ILE A 201 -14.13 49.78 16.79
CA ILE A 201 -14.19 48.82 15.71
C ILE A 201 -13.12 49.26 14.70
N THR A 202 -12.09 48.44 14.54
CA THR A 202 -10.88 48.81 13.77
C THR A 202 -10.97 48.18 12.39
N CYS A 203 -11.62 48.87 11.45
CA CYS A 203 -11.73 48.36 10.08
C CYS A 203 -10.38 48.50 9.31
N GLY A 204 -10.05 47.56 8.42
CA GLY A 204 -9.04 47.67 7.37
C GLY A 204 -8.10 46.47 7.20
N ASP A 205 -8.32 45.37 7.92
CA ASP A 205 -7.51 44.16 7.84
C ASP A 205 -8.11 43.06 6.93
N LYS A 206 -9.28 43.32 6.34
CA LYS A 206 -10.05 42.44 5.44
C LYS A 206 -10.56 41.16 6.07
N VAL A 207 -10.72 41.11 7.38
CA VAL A 207 -11.30 39.96 8.08
C VAL A 207 -12.47 40.45 8.91
N CYS A 208 -13.65 39.86 8.74
CA CYS A 208 -14.85 40.26 9.47
C CYS A 208 -14.86 39.57 10.85
N GLU A 209 -14.42 40.26 11.92
CA GLU A 209 -14.29 39.70 13.27
C GLU A 209 -14.93 40.60 14.35
N GLY A 210 -15.24 40.00 15.52
CA GLY A 210 -15.78 40.74 16.66
C GLY A 210 -17.18 41.31 16.42
N ASP A 211 -17.28 42.64 16.40
CA ASP A 211 -18.54 43.38 16.24
C ASP A 211 -18.64 44.12 14.91
N GLU A 212 -17.79 43.73 13.96
CA GLU A 212 -17.80 44.21 12.59
C GLU A 212 -18.98 43.61 11.83
N ASN A 213 -19.62 44.43 11.00
CA ASN A 213 -20.66 44.05 10.07
C ASN A 213 -20.63 44.98 8.84
N TYR A 214 -21.41 44.67 7.81
CA TYR A 214 -21.43 45.47 6.58
C TYR A 214 -21.77 46.96 6.82
N GLU A 215 -22.64 47.26 7.79
CA GLU A 215 -23.06 48.64 8.07
C GLU A 215 -21.95 49.46 8.75
N ASN A 216 -21.06 48.84 9.53
CA ASN A 216 -20.02 49.53 10.30
C ASN A 216 -18.58 49.35 9.75
N CYS A 217 -18.29 48.28 9.01
CA CYS A 217 -17.01 48.00 8.36
C CYS A 217 -17.19 47.36 6.96
N PRO A 218 -17.77 48.07 5.97
CA PRO A 218 -18.02 47.51 4.62
C PRO A 218 -16.75 47.14 3.84
N GLY A 219 -15.58 47.59 4.29
CA GLY A 219 -14.28 47.24 3.71
C GLY A 219 -13.75 45.87 4.13
N ASP A 220 -14.17 45.35 5.29
CA ASP A 220 -13.73 44.06 5.83
C ASP A 220 -14.88 43.04 5.90
N CYS A 221 -16.10 43.52 6.15
CA CYS A 221 -17.33 42.75 6.10
C CYS A 221 -18.09 43.07 4.81
N PRO A 222 -17.97 42.24 3.76
CA PRO A 222 -18.74 42.44 2.53
C PRO A 222 -20.25 42.33 2.80
N MET A 223 -21.06 42.94 1.93
CA MET A 223 -22.53 42.92 2.03
C MET A 223 -23.03 41.47 2.09
N PRO A 224 -23.93 41.11 3.03
CA PRO A 224 -24.49 39.77 3.07
C PRO A 224 -25.26 39.49 1.77
N ALA A 225 -24.98 38.34 1.16
CA ALA A 225 -25.65 37.84 -0.04
C ALA A 225 -27.18 37.87 0.13
N ILE A 226 -27.90 38.41 -0.86
CA ILE A 226 -29.36 38.53 -0.80
C ILE A 226 -29.95 37.33 -1.51
N CYS A 227 -30.30 36.30 -0.76
CA CYS A 227 -30.90 35.11 -1.36
C CYS A 227 -32.39 35.28 -1.68
N GLY A 228 -32.83 34.78 -2.84
CA GLY A 228 -34.20 34.71 -3.33
C GLY A 228 -34.56 35.66 -4.49
N ASP A 229 -33.60 36.27 -5.20
CA ASP A 229 -33.86 37.17 -6.33
C ASP A 229 -33.83 36.48 -7.72
N GLY A 230 -33.43 35.21 -7.75
CA GLY A 230 -33.38 34.35 -8.92
C GLY A 230 -32.16 34.56 -9.83
N LEU A 231 -31.16 35.35 -9.41
CA LEU A 231 -29.90 35.55 -10.12
C LEU A 231 -28.72 35.20 -9.19
N CYS A 232 -27.72 34.50 -9.71
CA CYS A 232 -26.51 34.20 -8.94
C CYS A 232 -25.47 35.30 -9.17
N ASP A 233 -25.39 36.27 -8.27
CA ASP A 233 -24.50 37.42 -8.36
C ASP A 233 -23.08 37.12 -7.83
N GLU A 234 -22.10 38.01 -8.08
CA GLU A 234 -20.69 37.80 -7.73
C GLU A 234 -20.43 37.68 -6.20
N THR A 235 -21.41 38.03 -5.38
CA THR A 235 -21.38 37.90 -3.91
C THR A 235 -22.09 36.65 -3.40
N GLU A 236 -22.70 35.87 -4.29
CA GLU A 236 -23.42 34.64 -3.98
C GLU A 236 -22.64 33.41 -4.43
N SER A 237 -22.83 32.32 -3.70
CA SER A 237 -22.28 31.02 -4.06
C SER A 237 -23.35 29.97 -3.81
N CYS A 238 -23.21 28.80 -4.43
CA CYS A 238 -24.08 27.66 -4.12
C CYS A 238 -23.97 27.22 -2.64
N GLU A 239 -22.94 27.62 -1.88
CA GLU A 239 -22.83 27.34 -0.45
C GLU A 239 -23.58 28.35 0.44
N THR A 240 -23.72 29.59 -0.05
CA THR A 240 -24.33 30.70 0.71
C THR A 240 -25.74 31.04 0.26
N CYS A 241 -26.12 30.67 -0.97
CA CYS A 241 -27.45 30.88 -1.52
C CYS A 241 -27.79 29.84 -2.60
N GLU A 242 -28.26 28.66 -2.16
CA GLU A 242 -28.68 27.56 -3.04
C GLU A 242 -29.91 27.90 -3.90
N ASP A 243 -30.80 28.77 -3.42
CA ASP A 243 -32.06 29.12 -4.11
C ASP A 243 -31.82 29.89 -5.42
N ASP A 244 -30.80 30.75 -5.48
CA ASP A 244 -30.47 31.55 -6.67
C ASP A 244 -29.34 30.94 -7.51
N CYS A 245 -28.30 30.39 -6.87
CA CYS A 245 -27.15 29.78 -7.56
C CYS A 245 -27.34 28.30 -7.92
N GLY A 246 -28.39 27.67 -7.42
CA GLY A 246 -28.63 26.23 -7.52
C GLY A 246 -27.71 25.42 -6.60
N ALA A 247 -28.00 24.11 -6.48
CA ALA A 247 -27.20 23.20 -5.66
C ALA A 247 -25.75 23.09 -6.17
N CYS A 248 -24.78 23.03 -5.25
CA CYS A 248 -23.39 22.80 -5.61
C CYS A 248 -23.25 21.46 -6.35
N LYS A 249 -22.61 21.49 -7.53
CA LYS A 249 -22.21 20.27 -8.23
C LYS A 249 -21.19 19.56 -7.35
N PRO A 250 -21.39 18.29 -6.97
CA PRO A 250 -20.44 17.63 -6.10
C PRO A 250 -19.17 17.32 -6.89
N HIS A 251 -18.02 17.51 -6.26
CA HIS A 251 -16.72 17.22 -6.87
C HIS A 251 -16.59 15.71 -7.11
N GLU A 252 -16.02 15.30 -8.24
CA GLU A 252 -15.89 13.88 -8.59
C GLU A 252 -14.60 13.28 -8.03
N LEU A 253 -14.66 12.04 -7.53
CA LEU A 253 -13.48 11.29 -7.08
C LEU A 253 -12.94 10.43 -8.22
N ILE A 254 -11.68 10.65 -8.60
CA ILE A 254 -10.99 9.91 -9.65
C ILE A 254 -9.98 8.95 -9.03
N LEU A 255 -10.10 7.66 -9.36
CA LEU A 255 -9.19 6.59 -8.93
C LEU A 255 -8.08 6.36 -9.95
N ASN A 256 -6.83 6.60 -9.55
CA ASN A 256 -5.64 6.36 -10.36
C ASN A 256 -4.84 5.17 -9.83
N TYR A 257 -4.60 4.18 -10.69
CA TYR A 257 -3.87 2.95 -10.34
C TYR A 257 -3.11 2.39 -11.56
N SER A 258 -2.12 1.53 -11.30
CA SER A 258 -1.39 0.83 -12.37
C SER A 258 -2.29 -0.24 -13.02
N LYS A 259 -2.26 -0.37 -14.34
CA LYS A 259 -3.01 -1.44 -15.04
C LYS A 259 -2.37 -2.81 -14.91
N ASP A 260 -1.06 -2.85 -14.70
CA ASP A 260 -0.29 -4.07 -14.53
C ASP A 260 0.11 -4.18 -13.06
N ILE A 261 -0.66 -4.94 -12.28
CA ILE A 261 -0.42 -5.17 -10.86
C ILE A 261 -0.12 -6.64 -10.62
N THR A 262 0.93 -6.91 -9.85
CA THR A 262 1.33 -8.26 -9.47
C THR A 262 1.23 -8.48 -7.97
N THR A 263 1.15 -9.74 -7.55
CA THR A 263 1.16 -10.11 -6.11
C THR A 263 2.49 -9.79 -5.40
N ASP A 264 3.54 -9.43 -6.15
CA ASP A 264 4.88 -9.20 -5.60
C ASP A 264 5.09 -7.73 -5.20
N GLU A 265 4.22 -6.82 -5.65
CA GLU A 265 4.27 -5.40 -5.36
C GLU A 265 2.99 -4.94 -4.62
N PRO A 266 3.09 -3.93 -3.75
CA PRO A 266 1.90 -3.37 -3.12
C PRO A 266 1.02 -2.68 -4.16
N VAL A 267 -0.29 -2.93 -4.07
CA VAL A 267 -1.30 -2.21 -4.84
C VAL A 267 -1.34 -0.77 -4.32
N GLU A 268 -0.98 0.19 -5.17
CA GLU A 268 -1.06 1.63 -4.86
C GLU A 268 -2.23 2.25 -5.64
N ILE A 269 -3.16 2.86 -4.90
CA ILE A 269 -4.30 3.60 -5.45
C ILE A 269 -4.18 5.04 -4.98
N ILE A 270 -4.34 5.98 -5.92
CA ILE A 270 -4.28 7.42 -5.69
C ILE A 270 -5.63 8.02 -6.03
N VAL A 271 -6.23 8.73 -5.09
CA VAL A 271 -7.51 9.42 -5.26
C VAL A 271 -7.28 10.90 -5.50
N THR A 272 -7.80 11.43 -6.60
CA THR A 272 -7.72 12.85 -6.95
C THR A 272 -9.10 13.44 -7.23
N ASP A 273 -9.20 14.77 -7.15
CA ASP A 273 -10.33 15.53 -7.67
C ASP A 273 -10.28 15.67 -9.20
N GLU A 274 -11.27 16.31 -9.81
CA GLU A 274 -11.33 16.60 -11.24
C GLU A 274 -10.19 17.51 -11.76
N ASN A 275 -9.52 18.22 -10.86
CA ASN A 275 -8.39 19.10 -11.15
C ASN A 275 -7.03 18.38 -11.00
N GLY A 276 -7.04 17.10 -10.58
CA GLY A 276 -5.86 16.28 -10.36
C GLY A 276 -5.17 16.51 -9.01
N ASN A 277 -5.81 17.23 -8.08
CA ASN A 277 -5.29 17.40 -6.73
C ASN A 277 -5.58 16.16 -5.87
N PRO A 278 -4.64 15.72 -5.02
CA PRO A 278 -4.85 14.59 -4.14
C PRO A 278 -5.91 14.89 -3.06
N VAL A 279 -6.82 13.95 -2.83
CA VAL A 279 -7.90 14.11 -1.84
C VAL A 279 -7.61 13.24 -0.60
N PRO A 280 -7.27 13.84 0.56
CA PRO A 280 -7.00 13.10 1.78
C PRO A 280 -8.28 12.70 2.52
N GLY A 281 -8.22 11.62 3.31
CA GLY A 281 -9.35 11.17 4.13
C GLY A 281 -10.55 10.62 3.34
N VAL A 282 -10.31 10.03 2.17
CA VAL A 282 -11.34 9.34 1.36
C VAL A 282 -11.46 7.90 1.83
N ASP A 283 -12.68 7.42 2.06
CA ASP A 283 -12.95 6.03 2.40
C ASP A 283 -12.93 5.17 1.14
N ILE A 284 -12.05 4.17 1.13
CA ILE A 284 -11.83 3.24 0.03
C ILE A 284 -12.27 1.85 0.47
N ILE A 285 -13.22 1.27 -0.26
CA ILE A 285 -13.69 -0.10 -0.02
C ILE A 285 -13.20 -0.98 -1.16
N VAL A 286 -12.32 -1.94 -0.84
CA VAL A 286 -11.85 -2.97 -1.77
C VAL A 286 -12.71 -4.22 -1.56
N THR A 287 -13.41 -4.64 -2.61
CA THR A 287 -14.27 -5.83 -2.63
C THR A 287 -13.57 -6.96 -3.39
N MET A 288 -13.45 -8.12 -2.75
CA MET A 288 -12.90 -9.33 -3.34
C MET A 288 -13.96 -10.12 -4.13
N PRO A 289 -13.57 -11.08 -4.99
CA PRO A 289 -14.51 -11.93 -5.73
C PRO A 289 -15.45 -12.76 -4.84
N ASP A 290 -15.01 -13.09 -3.62
CA ASP A 290 -15.80 -13.84 -2.64
C ASP A 290 -16.83 -12.95 -1.89
N GLY A 291 -16.86 -11.66 -2.20
CA GLY A 291 -17.74 -10.66 -1.60
C GLY A 291 -17.21 -10.07 -0.29
N THR A 292 -16.02 -10.49 0.18
CA THR A 292 -15.40 -9.87 1.35
C THR A 292 -14.91 -8.46 1.02
N THR A 293 -14.94 -7.57 2.01
CA THR A 293 -14.57 -6.17 1.83
C THR A 293 -13.45 -5.78 2.80
N MET A 294 -12.55 -4.93 2.31
CA MET A 294 -11.45 -4.34 3.08
C MET A 294 -11.55 -2.81 3.01
N PRO A 295 -11.83 -2.14 4.14
CA PRO A 295 -11.87 -0.69 4.20
C PRO A 295 -10.47 -0.10 4.39
N PHE A 296 -10.21 1.02 3.72
CA PHE A 296 -9.01 1.84 3.87
C PHE A 296 -9.39 3.32 3.83
N THR A 297 -8.48 4.18 4.27
CA THR A 297 -8.65 5.64 4.20
C THR A 297 -7.40 6.24 3.56
N THR A 298 -7.57 7.18 2.64
CA THR A 298 -6.42 7.83 1.98
C THR A 298 -5.61 8.68 2.95
N ASP A 299 -4.28 8.65 2.77
CA ASP A 299 -3.36 9.50 3.52
C ASP A 299 -3.41 10.98 3.08
N LYS A 300 -2.55 11.82 3.66
CA LYS A 300 -2.43 13.25 3.34
C LYS A 300 -2.14 13.54 1.86
N ASP A 301 -1.61 12.56 1.13
CA ASP A 301 -1.23 12.66 -0.28
C ASP A 301 -2.28 11.96 -1.18
N GLY A 302 -3.45 11.59 -0.62
CA GLY A 302 -4.55 10.95 -1.32
C GLY A 302 -4.28 9.48 -1.68
N LYS A 303 -3.36 8.81 -1.00
CA LYS A 303 -2.89 7.47 -1.37
C LYS A 303 -3.32 6.39 -0.40
N VAL A 304 -3.47 5.18 -0.94
CA VAL A 304 -3.62 3.94 -0.16
C VAL A 304 -2.71 2.86 -0.75
N LYS A 305 -2.10 2.05 0.13
CA LYS A 305 -1.24 0.92 -0.24
C LYS A 305 -1.63 -0.34 0.53
N PHE A 306 -1.81 -1.46 -0.18
CA PHE A 306 -2.09 -2.76 0.43
C PHE A 306 -1.47 -3.90 -0.36
N PHE A 307 -1.34 -5.07 0.27
CA PHE A 307 -0.76 -6.27 -0.33
C PHE A 307 -1.82 -7.32 -0.60
N MET A 308 -1.61 -8.12 -1.64
CA MET A 308 -2.50 -9.20 -2.05
C MET A 308 -1.69 -10.48 -2.20
N ASP A 309 -2.00 -11.49 -1.37
CA ASP A 309 -1.23 -12.73 -1.29
C ASP A 309 -1.51 -13.71 -2.46
N GLN A 310 -2.61 -13.50 -3.17
CA GLN A 310 -3.07 -14.35 -4.26
C GLN A 310 -3.54 -13.50 -5.46
N PRO A 311 -3.37 -14.01 -6.70
CA PRO A 311 -3.90 -13.33 -7.87
C PRO A 311 -5.44 -13.37 -7.84
N SER A 312 -6.06 -12.20 -7.94
CA SER A 312 -7.52 -12.04 -7.92
C SER A 312 -7.97 -10.76 -8.63
N ASP A 313 -9.23 -10.75 -9.05
CA ASP A 313 -9.89 -9.56 -9.59
C ASP A 313 -10.61 -8.84 -8.44
N ILE A 314 -10.15 -7.65 -8.08
CA ILE A 314 -10.76 -6.85 -7.02
C ILE A 314 -11.56 -5.70 -7.61
N SER A 315 -12.50 -5.20 -6.84
CA SER A 315 -13.27 -4.01 -7.19
C SER A 315 -13.16 -2.94 -6.13
N VAL A 316 -12.90 -1.70 -6.53
CA VAL A 316 -12.58 -0.60 -5.62
C VAL A 316 -13.59 0.52 -5.79
N VAL A 317 -14.11 1.02 -4.68
CA VAL A 317 -15.05 2.15 -4.62
C VAL A 317 -14.51 3.19 -3.64
N ALA A 318 -14.60 4.46 -4.03
CA ALA A 318 -14.20 5.61 -3.22
C ALA A 318 -15.41 6.44 -2.80
N THR A 319 -15.52 6.76 -1.51
CA THR A 319 -16.61 7.58 -0.96
C THR A 319 -16.08 8.64 0.00
N LYS A 320 -16.58 9.86 -0.11
CA LYS A 320 -16.29 10.96 0.83
C LYS A 320 -17.46 11.94 0.87
N LYS A 321 -17.80 12.45 2.05
CA LYS A 321 -18.84 13.49 2.20
C LYS A 321 -18.45 14.76 1.45
N GLY A 322 -19.37 15.32 0.67
CA GLY A 322 -19.14 16.51 -0.18
C GLY A 322 -18.60 16.20 -1.58
N TYR A 323 -18.40 14.92 -1.91
CA TYR A 323 -17.99 14.47 -3.24
C TYR A 323 -19.03 13.48 -3.79
N GLU A 324 -19.13 13.38 -5.12
CA GLU A 324 -19.84 12.27 -5.75
C GLU A 324 -19.05 10.97 -5.49
N PRO A 325 -19.72 9.83 -5.23
CA PRO A 325 -19.05 8.54 -5.15
C PRO A 325 -18.21 8.30 -6.40
N GLY A 326 -16.95 7.90 -6.22
CA GLY A 326 -16.04 7.64 -7.34
C GLY A 326 -16.51 6.47 -8.20
N GLU A 327 -16.16 6.48 -9.50
CA GLU A 327 -16.48 5.38 -10.41
C GLU A 327 -15.85 4.07 -9.91
N LYS A 328 -16.62 2.98 -9.97
CA LYS A 328 -16.16 1.65 -9.56
C LYS A 328 -14.98 1.19 -10.44
N ALA A 329 -13.83 0.95 -9.83
CA ALA A 329 -12.63 0.49 -10.52
C ALA A 329 -12.43 -1.02 -10.35
N ASP A 330 -12.46 -1.77 -11.45
CA ASP A 330 -12.13 -3.20 -11.45
C ASP A 330 -10.64 -3.41 -11.79
N ILE A 331 -9.92 -4.13 -10.94
CA ILE A 331 -8.47 -4.29 -10.98
C ILE A 331 -8.12 -5.79 -10.96
N SER A 332 -7.41 -6.25 -11.98
CA SER A 332 -6.93 -7.63 -12.07
C SER A 332 -5.49 -7.75 -11.57
N ILE A 333 -5.28 -8.55 -10.52
CA ILE A 333 -3.95 -8.81 -9.96
C ILE A 333 -3.45 -10.17 -10.45
N THR A 334 -2.24 -10.18 -11.01
CA THR A 334 -1.65 -11.39 -11.60
C THR A 334 -0.39 -11.84 -10.84
N LYS A 335 0.02 -13.09 -11.03
CA LYS A 335 1.30 -13.58 -10.47
C LYS A 335 2.38 -13.47 -11.53
N GLU A 336 3.55 -12.90 -11.20
CA GLU A 336 4.67 -12.90 -12.13
C GLU A 336 5.15 -14.35 -12.34
N THR A 337 4.93 -14.89 -13.53
CA THR A 337 5.46 -16.22 -13.88
C THR A 337 6.93 -16.08 -14.24
N SER A 338 7.80 -16.64 -13.38
CA SER A 338 9.25 -16.58 -13.56
C SER A 338 9.65 -17.01 -14.97
N LYS A 339 10.19 -16.09 -15.77
CA LYS A 339 10.56 -16.27 -17.19
C LYS A 339 11.68 -17.30 -17.43
N LEU A 340 12.20 -17.93 -16.38
CA LEU A 340 13.27 -18.94 -16.45
C LEU A 340 12.88 -20.17 -17.28
N TRP A 341 11.59 -20.50 -17.40
CA TRP A 341 11.13 -21.60 -18.25
C TRP A 341 11.42 -21.38 -19.75
N TYR A 342 11.62 -20.15 -20.20
CA TYR A 342 12.06 -19.87 -21.58
C TYR A 342 13.50 -20.33 -21.86
N LEU A 343 14.30 -20.63 -20.83
CA LEU A 343 15.66 -21.16 -20.97
C LEU A 343 15.70 -22.70 -21.05
N LEU A 344 14.63 -23.41 -20.68
CA LEU A 344 14.54 -24.87 -20.83
C LEU A 344 14.87 -25.38 -22.25
N PRO A 345 14.41 -24.76 -23.35
CA PRO A 345 14.77 -25.21 -24.70
C PRO A 345 16.24 -24.99 -25.09
N LEU A 346 17.00 -24.16 -24.35
CA LEU A 346 18.45 -23.99 -24.59
C LEU A 346 19.28 -25.14 -24.00
N VAL A 347 18.78 -25.81 -22.96
CA VAL A 347 19.45 -26.96 -22.32
C VAL A 347 19.70 -28.13 -23.30
N PRO A 348 18.72 -28.62 -24.08
CA PRO A 348 18.96 -29.68 -25.06
C PRO A 348 19.89 -29.24 -26.20
N LEU A 349 19.86 -27.97 -26.60
CA LEU A 349 20.79 -27.42 -27.60
C LEU A 349 22.23 -27.46 -27.08
N LEU A 350 22.44 -27.06 -25.82
CA LEU A 350 23.75 -27.10 -25.15
C LEU A 350 24.25 -28.55 -24.98
N LEU A 351 23.36 -29.49 -24.60
CA LEU A 351 23.68 -30.92 -24.51
C LEU A 351 24.06 -31.51 -25.87
N LEU A 352 23.36 -31.13 -26.95
CA LEU A 352 23.67 -31.57 -28.30
C LEU A 352 25.05 -31.06 -28.74
N LEU A 353 25.39 -29.81 -28.42
CA LEU A 353 26.69 -29.21 -28.71
C LEU A 353 27.83 -29.93 -27.95
N LEU A 354 27.61 -30.27 -26.67
CA LEU A 354 28.54 -31.10 -25.88
C LEU A 354 28.72 -32.51 -26.46
N LEU A 355 27.64 -33.13 -26.97
CA LEU A 355 27.72 -34.43 -27.64
C LEU A 355 28.50 -34.36 -28.95
N LEU A 356 28.40 -33.27 -29.70
CA LEU A 356 29.21 -33.05 -30.92
C LEU A 356 30.70 -32.92 -30.60
N ILE A 357 31.06 -32.23 -29.51
CA ILE A 357 32.45 -32.10 -29.04
C ILE A 357 33.01 -33.44 -28.56
N ARG A 358 32.17 -34.33 -28.00
CA ARG A 358 32.58 -35.66 -27.51
C ARG A 358 32.74 -36.74 -28.60
N ARG A 359 32.47 -36.44 -29.87
CA ARG A 359 32.68 -37.43 -30.96
C ARG A 359 34.18 -37.66 -31.18
N LYS A 360 34.64 -38.90 -31.00
CA LYS A 360 36.03 -39.30 -31.33
C LYS A 360 36.32 -38.98 -32.81
N LYS A 361 37.46 -38.33 -33.06
CA LYS A 361 37.89 -37.90 -34.41
C LYS A 361 38.47 -39.07 -35.21
N LYS A 362 38.37 -38.98 -36.55
CA LYS A 362 39.09 -39.83 -37.51
C LYS A 362 40.44 -39.17 -37.85
N VAL A 363 41.48 -39.95 -38.10
CA VAL A 363 42.84 -39.44 -38.32
C VAL A 363 43.59 -40.27 -39.35
N VAL A 364 44.59 -39.70 -40.02
CA VAL A 364 45.58 -40.42 -40.84
C VAL A 364 46.91 -40.41 -40.11
N ALA A 365 47.69 -41.50 -40.17
CA ALA A 365 49.00 -41.57 -39.51
C ALA A 365 50.08 -42.09 -40.44
N ASP A 366 51.30 -41.58 -40.28
CA ASP A 366 52.49 -42.09 -40.96
C ASP A 366 53.19 -43.21 -40.16
N PHE A 367 54.25 -43.77 -40.75
CA PHE A 367 55.02 -44.81 -40.12
C PHE A 367 55.80 -44.28 -38.91
N GLU A 368 56.49 -43.15 -39.04
CA GLU A 368 57.37 -42.56 -38.03
C GLU A 368 56.62 -42.27 -36.72
N PHE A 369 55.40 -41.74 -36.80
CA PHE A 369 54.55 -41.50 -35.65
C PHE A 369 54.13 -42.80 -34.95
N LEU A 370 53.68 -43.79 -35.73
CA LEU A 370 53.26 -45.09 -35.18
C LEU A 370 54.44 -45.84 -34.57
N ASP A 371 55.62 -45.73 -35.19
CA ASP A 371 56.87 -46.32 -34.74
C ASP A 371 57.29 -45.74 -33.39
N LYS A 372 57.33 -44.40 -33.28
CA LYS A 372 57.63 -43.69 -32.03
C LYS A 372 56.58 -44.00 -30.94
N ALA A 373 55.30 -44.09 -31.30
CA ALA A 373 54.24 -44.46 -30.38
C ALA A 373 54.37 -45.90 -29.88
N LEU A 374 54.83 -46.83 -30.74
CA LEU A 374 55.08 -48.22 -30.41
C LEU A 374 56.28 -48.33 -29.45
N ASP A 375 57.40 -47.67 -29.78
CA ASP A 375 58.63 -47.67 -28.98
C ASP A 375 58.40 -47.07 -27.58
N GLN A 376 57.55 -46.04 -27.48
CA GLN A 376 57.16 -45.44 -26.19
C GLN A 376 56.08 -46.23 -25.43
N ARG A 377 55.60 -47.37 -25.95
CA ARG A 377 54.49 -48.17 -25.39
C ARG A 377 53.19 -47.38 -25.22
N LYS A 378 52.99 -46.32 -26.01
CA LYS A 378 51.80 -45.44 -25.96
C LYS A 378 50.78 -45.73 -27.05
N LEU A 379 51.12 -46.58 -28.01
CA LEU A 379 50.28 -46.88 -29.17
C LEU A 379 48.85 -47.30 -28.78
N TYR A 380 48.67 -48.17 -27.78
CA TYR A 380 47.34 -48.56 -27.28
C TYR A 380 46.49 -47.37 -26.82
N LYS A 381 47.11 -46.47 -26.04
CA LYS A 381 46.45 -45.26 -25.50
C LYS A 381 46.00 -44.34 -26.65
N ILE A 382 46.83 -44.21 -27.68
CA ILE A 382 46.60 -43.32 -28.82
C ILE A 382 45.49 -43.89 -29.72
N ILE A 383 45.55 -45.17 -30.06
CA ILE A 383 44.53 -45.83 -30.88
C ILE A 383 43.13 -45.70 -30.26
N ASN A 384 43.02 -45.79 -28.93
CA ASN A 384 41.75 -45.66 -28.23
C ASN A 384 41.19 -44.23 -28.17
N LYS A 385 42.03 -43.20 -28.38
CA LYS A 385 41.62 -41.80 -28.42
C LYS A 385 40.85 -41.46 -29.69
N PHE A 386 41.16 -42.14 -30.79
CA PHE A 386 40.56 -41.88 -32.08
C PHE A 386 39.45 -42.87 -32.43
N LYS A 387 38.52 -42.44 -33.30
CA LYS A 387 37.47 -43.30 -33.82
C LYS A 387 38.07 -44.35 -34.74
N LYS A 388 38.91 -43.91 -35.67
CA LYS A 388 39.62 -44.72 -36.67
C LYS A 388 40.92 -44.02 -37.08
N ILE A 389 41.96 -44.80 -37.33
CA ILE A 389 43.26 -44.37 -37.83
C ILE A 389 43.44 -44.99 -39.21
N TYR A 390 43.64 -44.16 -40.23
CA TYR A 390 43.90 -44.60 -41.59
C TYR A 390 45.40 -44.56 -41.87
N VAL A 391 45.88 -45.56 -42.59
CA VAL A 391 47.30 -45.68 -42.97
C VAL A 391 47.42 -46.18 -44.40
N THR A 392 48.51 -45.78 -45.06
CA THR A 392 48.84 -46.27 -46.40
C THR A 392 49.24 -47.75 -46.34
N PRO A 393 49.17 -48.51 -47.46
CA PRO A 393 49.57 -49.92 -47.48
C PRO A 393 51.02 -50.12 -47.07
N GLY A 394 51.92 -49.23 -47.52
CA GLY A 394 53.33 -49.25 -47.12
C GLY A 394 53.50 -49.11 -45.60
N THR A 395 52.85 -48.10 -45.01
CA THR A 395 52.87 -47.85 -43.57
C THR A 395 52.30 -49.01 -42.77
N TYR A 396 51.16 -49.55 -43.18
CA TYR A 396 50.53 -50.71 -42.55
C TYR A 396 51.46 -51.92 -42.55
N THR A 397 52.15 -52.17 -43.66
CA THR A 397 52.97 -53.38 -43.79
C THR A 397 54.25 -53.26 -42.96
N LYS A 398 54.90 -52.08 -42.96
CA LYS A 398 56.07 -51.78 -42.12
C LYS A 398 55.77 -51.91 -40.63
N ILE A 399 54.65 -51.34 -40.16
CA ILE A 399 54.30 -51.42 -38.74
C ILE A 399 53.98 -52.85 -38.34
N MET A 400 53.23 -53.60 -39.17
CA MET A 400 52.89 -54.99 -38.89
C MET A 400 54.12 -55.90 -38.85
N ASP A 401 55.09 -55.69 -39.73
CA ASP A 401 56.36 -56.42 -39.69
C ASP A 401 57.13 -56.18 -38.38
N LYS A 402 57.20 -54.92 -37.91
CA LYS A 402 57.85 -54.58 -36.62
C LYS A 402 57.14 -55.22 -35.43
N ILE A 403 55.81 -55.24 -35.44
CA ILE A 403 54.99 -55.86 -34.38
C ILE A 403 55.15 -57.38 -34.38
N ASN A 404 55.17 -58.03 -35.54
CA ASN A 404 55.28 -59.48 -35.63
C ASN A 404 56.66 -60.00 -35.21
N LYS A 405 57.69 -59.16 -35.30
CA LYS A 405 59.06 -59.48 -34.86
C LYS A 405 59.21 -59.46 -33.33
N ASP A 406 58.39 -58.70 -32.61
CA ASP A 406 58.45 -58.60 -31.14
C ASP A 406 57.15 -59.12 -30.49
N PRO A 407 57.20 -60.27 -29.78
CA PRO A 407 56.01 -60.87 -29.15
C PRO A 407 55.34 -59.95 -28.12
N THR A 408 56.04 -58.94 -27.59
CA THR A 408 55.52 -57.95 -26.64
C THR A 408 54.45 -57.06 -27.28
N TYR A 409 54.60 -56.70 -28.56
CA TYR A 409 53.68 -55.79 -29.26
C TYR A 409 52.52 -56.51 -29.96
N SER A 410 52.68 -57.81 -30.25
CA SER A 410 51.68 -58.64 -30.93
C SER A 410 50.29 -58.59 -30.27
N LYS A 411 50.20 -58.51 -28.93
CA LYS A 411 48.92 -58.46 -28.20
C LYS A 411 48.15 -57.15 -28.44
N ILE A 412 48.83 -56.00 -28.38
CA ILE A 412 48.21 -54.67 -28.50
C ILE A 412 47.62 -54.46 -29.89
N MET A 413 48.33 -54.93 -30.91
CA MET A 413 47.93 -54.71 -32.30
C MET A 413 46.93 -55.74 -32.79
N LYS A 414 46.96 -56.98 -32.29
CA LYS A 414 45.83 -57.91 -32.44
C LYS A 414 44.54 -57.27 -31.93
N GLU A 415 44.56 -56.69 -30.72
CA GLU A 415 43.37 -56.02 -30.17
C GLU A 415 42.92 -54.79 -30.99
N ALA A 416 43.86 -54.00 -31.51
CA ALA A 416 43.53 -52.85 -32.36
C ALA A 416 42.95 -53.26 -33.72
N THR A 417 43.48 -54.31 -34.33
CA THR A 417 43.01 -54.89 -35.59
C THR A 417 41.66 -55.59 -35.41
N ASP A 418 41.47 -56.34 -34.33
CA ASP A 418 40.19 -56.98 -33.98
C ASP A 418 39.06 -55.95 -33.81
N LYS A 419 39.40 -54.77 -33.28
CA LYS A 419 38.46 -53.64 -33.15
C LYS A 419 38.36 -52.77 -34.41
N ASN A 420 39.01 -53.15 -35.51
CA ASN A 420 39.08 -52.42 -36.78
C ASN A 420 39.44 -50.93 -36.60
N LYS A 421 40.37 -50.65 -35.68
CA LYS A 421 40.76 -49.29 -35.31
C LYS A 421 41.79 -48.67 -36.24
N ILE A 422 42.67 -49.50 -36.80
CA ILE A 422 43.63 -49.13 -37.82
C ILE A 422 43.18 -49.75 -39.13
N GLU A 423 42.96 -48.92 -40.14
CA GLU A 423 42.48 -49.34 -41.45
C GLU A 423 43.52 -49.02 -42.52
N ARG A 424 43.85 -50.04 -43.30
CA ARG A 424 44.64 -49.89 -44.52
C ARG A 424 43.73 -49.32 -45.61
N VAL A 425 44.18 -48.25 -46.25
CA VAL A 425 43.47 -47.63 -47.38
C VAL A 425 44.44 -47.39 -48.53
N GLU A 426 44.03 -47.78 -49.74
CA GLU A 426 44.76 -47.52 -50.98
C GLU A 426 44.35 -46.17 -51.58
N LEU A 427 45.29 -45.52 -52.27
CA LEU A 427 44.99 -44.29 -52.99
C LEU A 427 44.16 -44.61 -54.25
N ASP A 428 43.03 -43.92 -54.40
CA ASP A 428 42.22 -43.95 -55.60
C ASP A 428 42.75 -42.95 -56.65
N ASP A 429 42.05 -42.77 -57.77
CA ASP A 429 42.46 -41.84 -58.82
C ASP A 429 42.63 -40.39 -58.31
N ASN A 430 41.82 -39.95 -57.34
CA ASN A 430 41.97 -38.63 -56.72
C ASN A 430 43.16 -38.60 -55.77
N GLY A 431 43.35 -39.65 -54.97
CA GLY A 431 44.53 -39.81 -54.12
C GLY A 431 45.83 -39.75 -54.91
N ASN A 432 45.88 -40.45 -56.04
CA ASN A 432 47.04 -40.43 -56.95
C ASN A 432 47.25 -39.05 -57.59
N ARG A 433 46.17 -38.31 -57.91
CA ARG A 433 46.29 -36.91 -58.34
C ARG A 433 46.92 -36.04 -57.25
N TYR A 434 46.44 -36.11 -56.01
CA TYR A 434 47.02 -35.37 -54.89
C TYR A 434 48.48 -35.78 -54.62
N LEU A 435 48.81 -37.06 -54.73
CA LEU A 435 50.18 -37.54 -54.58
C LEU A 435 51.11 -36.90 -55.62
N ASN A 436 50.69 -36.81 -56.89
CA ASN A 436 51.49 -36.18 -57.95
C ASN A 436 51.68 -34.67 -57.75
N GLU A 437 50.73 -33.99 -57.08
CA GLU A 437 50.79 -32.56 -56.81
C GLU A 437 51.61 -32.23 -55.55
N ILE A 438 51.48 -33.04 -54.50
CA ILE A 438 51.97 -32.75 -53.14
C ILE A 438 53.28 -33.48 -52.84
N ASP A 439 53.54 -34.61 -53.51
CA ASP A 439 54.68 -35.50 -53.27
C ASP A 439 54.75 -36.05 -51.84
N ASP A 440 53.59 -36.25 -51.19
CA ASP A 440 53.48 -36.95 -49.90
C ASP A 440 52.24 -37.86 -49.85
N GLU A 441 52.47 -39.17 -49.77
CA GLU A 441 51.44 -40.21 -49.78
C GLU A 441 50.47 -40.11 -48.59
N THR A 442 50.95 -39.70 -47.41
CA THR A 442 50.15 -39.63 -46.20
C THR A 442 49.22 -38.42 -46.23
N VAL A 443 49.73 -37.27 -46.71
CA VAL A 443 48.93 -36.06 -46.93
C VAL A 443 47.90 -36.29 -48.04
N ALA A 444 48.29 -36.92 -49.14
CA ALA A 444 47.37 -37.28 -50.22
C ALA A 444 46.23 -38.20 -49.73
N LEU A 445 46.55 -39.18 -48.87
CA LEU A 445 45.54 -40.05 -48.27
C LEU A 445 44.57 -39.28 -47.36
N ALA A 446 45.08 -38.34 -46.56
CA ALA A 446 44.25 -37.50 -45.70
C ALA A 446 43.27 -36.63 -46.50
N MET A 447 43.73 -36.07 -47.62
CA MET A 447 42.90 -35.29 -48.54
C MET A 447 41.85 -36.15 -49.25
N GLN A 448 42.23 -37.34 -49.73
CA GLN A 448 41.28 -38.30 -50.32
C GLN A 448 40.14 -38.64 -49.34
N LEU A 449 40.48 -38.88 -48.07
CA LEU A 449 39.50 -39.28 -47.06
C LEU A 449 38.72 -38.11 -46.44
N GLY A 450 39.04 -36.87 -46.78
CA GLY A 450 38.50 -35.67 -46.12
C GLY A 450 38.80 -35.64 -44.62
N VAL A 451 39.92 -36.23 -44.20
CA VAL A 451 40.33 -36.32 -42.80
C VAL A 451 41.29 -35.20 -42.49
N LYS A 452 40.86 -34.26 -41.66
CA LYS A 452 41.65 -33.06 -41.33
C LYS A 452 42.90 -33.36 -40.49
N LEU A 453 42.87 -34.38 -39.63
CA LEU A 453 43.94 -34.62 -38.66
C LEU A 453 44.99 -35.61 -39.22
N VAL A 454 46.26 -35.20 -39.25
CA VAL A 454 47.39 -36.03 -39.69
C VAL A 454 48.35 -36.24 -38.54
N LEU A 455 48.68 -37.48 -38.21
CA LEU A 455 49.63 -37.83 -37.17
C LEU A 455 50.99 -38.08 -37.81
N THR A 456 51.97 -37.25 -37.48
CA THR A 456 53.31 -37.30 -38.08
C THR A 456 54.38 -36.78 -37.13
N GLU A 457 55.57 -37.38 -37.20
CA GLU A 457 56.79 -36.88 -36.54
C GLU A 457 57.74 -36.22 -37.54
N GLU A 458 57.45 -36.32 -38.84
CA GLU A 458 58.29 -35.77 -39.89
C GLU A 458 57.99 -34.28 -40.10
N LEU A 459 58.97 -33.42 -39.86
CA LEU A 459 58.81 -31.97 -39.99
C LEU A 459 58.39 -31.54 -41.40
N LYS A 460 58.92 -32.19 -42.44
CA LYS A 460 58.54 -31.90 -43.84
C LYS A 460 57.05 -32.19 -44.07
N ARG A 461 56.57 -33.35 -43.63
CA ARG A 461 55.16 -33.74 -43.73
C ARG A 461 54.26 -32.83 -42.89
N PHE A 462 54.75 -32.40 -41.73
CA PHE A 462 54.06 -31.42 -40.88
C PHE A 462 53.77 -30.13 -41.65
N ASP A 463 54.79 -29.54 -42.28
CA ASP A 463 54.64 -28.31 -43.06
C ASP A 463 53.76 -28.52 -44.29
N THR A 464 53.91 -29.65 -45.00
CA THR A 464 53.11 -30.00 -46.16
C THR A 464 51.63 -30.18 -45.81
N ALA A 465 51.32 -30.82 -44.68
CA ALA A 465 49.95 -30.98 -44.20
C ALA A 465 49.32 -29.61 -43.87
N GLN A 466 50.05 -28.73 -43.19
CA GLN A 466 49.55 -27.40 -42.82
C GLN A 466 49.27 -26.53 -44.05
N LYS A 467 50.12 -26.60 -45.09
CA LYS A 467 49.92 -25.89 -46.37
C LYS A 467 48.67 -26.32 -47.12
N ASN A 468 48.16 -27.52 -46.86
CA ASN A 468 46.98 -28.10 -47.50
C ASN A 468 45.75 -28.12 -46.57
N ASP A 469 45.67 -27.18 -45.62
CA ASP A 469 44.55 -27.02 -44.67
C ASP A 469 44.29 -28.21 -43.74
N LEU A 470 45.29 -29.06 -43.53
CA LEU A 470 45.25 -30.16 -42.58
C LEU A 470 45.87 -29.75 -41.23
N GLU A 471 45.51 -30.48 -40.18
CA GLU A 471 45.97 -30.30 -38.81
C GLU A 471 46.97 -31.42 -38.44
N PRO A 472 48.29 -31.19 -38.64
CA PRO A 472 49.31 -32.14 -38.23
C PRO A 472 49.51 -32.15 -36.71
N LEU A 473 49.65 -33.33 -36.12
CA LEU A 473 49.93 -33.53 -34.70
C LEU A 473 51.09 -34.51 -34.50
N ASN A 474 52.00 -34.15 -33.61
CA ASN A 474 53.04 -35.02 -33.11
C ASN A 474 52.59 -35.73 -31.81
N LEU A 475 53.35 -36.73 -31.40
CA LEU A 475 53.07 -37.61 -30.27
C LEU A 475 52.94 -36.85 -28.95
N ASP A 476 53.72 -35.78 -28.77
CA ASP A 476 53.70 -34.97 -27.55
C ASP A 476 52.37 -34.18 -27.43
N LYS A 477 51.91 -33.57 -28.54
CA LYS A 477 50.60 -32.88 -28.58
C LYS A 477 49.42 -33.85 -28.47
N VAL A 478 49.55 -35.07 -28.99
CA VAL A 478 48.51 -36.10 -28.86
C VAL A 478 48.38 -36.60 -27.42
N ASN A 479 49.44 -36.57 -26.61
CA ASN A 479 49.40 -36.98 -25.20
C ASN A 479 48.86 -35.91 -24.25
N GLY A 480 48.97 -34.62 -24.59
CA GLY A 480 48.53 -33.49 -23.76
C GLY A 480 47.08 -33.05 -23.96
N THR A 481 46.37 -33.66 -24.90
CA THR A 481 44.93 -33.47 -25.17
C THR A 481 44.12 -34.66 -24.67
#